data_AF-A0A947AB05-F1
#
_entry.id   AF-A0A947AB05-F1
#
_cell.length_a   1.000
_cell.length_b   1.000
_cell.length_c   1.000
_cell.angle_alpha   90.00
_cell.angle_beta   90.00
_cell.angle_gamma   90.00
#
_symmetry.space_group_name_H-M   'P 1'
#
loop_
_entity.id
_entity.type
_entity.pdbx_description
1 polymer ?
#
loop_
_entity_poly.entity_id
_entity_poly.type
_entity_poly.pdbx_seq_one_letter_code
_entity_poly.pdbx_strand_id
1 'polypeptide(L)'
;MATNTGNLARKSSIRKTVKDQSGAGKIKIGELLSKAGYITATQFETAKKEVQKNGTRMSAVLRQLEYIDENTVFTFLSRQHNYPSAVIKSEPPSPDAIELM
;
A
#
# COMPACT_ATOMS: atom_id res chain seq x y z
N MET A 1 -49.00 19.35 -18.63
CA MET A 1 -48.84 18.24 -17.67
C MET A 1 -47.34 17.97 -17.57
N ALA A 2 -46.62 18.54 -16.59
CA ALA A 2 -46.34 17.98 -15.26
C ALA A 2 -45.50 16.67 -15.38
N THR A 3 -44.29 16.47 -14.82
CA THR A 3 -43.58 17.06 -13.68
C THR A 3 -42.05 16.84 -13.80
N ASN A 4 -41.30 17.81 -13.27
CA ASN A 4 -39.89 17.77 -12.88
C ASN A 4 -39.56 16.56 -11.99
N THR A 5 -38.79 15.58 -12.46
CA THR A 5 -38.28 14.46 -11.64
C THR A 5 -36.90 14.79 -11.12
N GLY A 6 -36.88 15.27 -9.88
CA GLY A 6 -35.68 15.66 -9.16
C GLY A 6 -34.79 14.47 -8.79
N ASN A 7 -33.49 14.75 -8.84
CA ASN A 7 -32.52 14.45 -7.78
C ASN A 7 -32.86 13.25 -6.86
N LEU A 8 -32.65 12.04 -7.37
CA LEU A 8 -32.85 10.79 -6.62
C LEU A 8 -31.54 10.02 -6.40
N ALA A 9 -30.46 10.74 -6.15
CA ALA A 9 -29.29 10.18 -5.48
C ALA A 9 -29.25 10.71 -4.05
N ARG A 10 -30.17 10.24 -3.19
CA ARG A 10 -29.95 10.32 -1.74
C ARG A 10 -28.72 9.48 -1.41
N LYS A 11 -27.52 10.07 -1.52
CA LYS A 11 -26.34 9.57 -0.82
C LYS A 11 -26.69 9.62 0.66
N SER A 12 -27.09 8.47 1.21
CA SER A 12 -27.22 8.30 2.64
C SER A 12 -25.91 8.78 3.27
N SER A 13 -25.99 9.83 4.08
CA SER A 13 -24.90 10.24 4.96
C SER A 13 -24.79 9.19 6.06
N ILE A 14 -24.31 8.00 5.70
CA ILE A 14 -23.92 6.97 6.66
C ILE A 14 -22.80 7.63 7.45
N ARG A 15 -23.09 7.92 8.71
CA ARG A 15 -22.15 8.48 9.67
C ARG A 15 -20.93 7.58 9.66
N LYS A 16 -19.88 8.04 9.02
CA LYS A 16 -18.59 7.38 8.90
C LYS A 16 -18.14 7.06 10.32
N THR A 17 -18.10 5.78 10.68
CA THR A 17 -17.74 5.35 12.03
C THR A 17 -16.36 5.89 12.34
N VAL A 18 -16.03 6.13 13.61
CA VAL A 18 -14.70 6.62 14.02
C VAL A 18 -13.57 5.76 13.42
N LYS A 19 -13.81 4.46 13.24
CA LYS A 19 -12.90 3.51 12.60
C LYS A 19 -12.71 3.74 11.08
N ASP A 20 -13.75 4.20 10.39
CA ASP A 20 -13.73 4.52 8.95
C ASP A 20 -13.07 5.88 8.67
N GLN A 21 -13.01 6.76 9.68
CA GLN A 21 -12.30 8.05 9.60
C GLN A 21 -10.78 7.90 9.78
N SER A 22 -10.33 6.92 10.56
CA SER A 22 -8.90 6.69 10.85
C SER A 22 -8.08 6.20 9.66
N GLY A 23 -8.66 6.05 8.46
CA GLY A 23 -7.94 5.49 7.31
C GLY A 23 -7.52 4.03 7.52
N ALA A 24 -8.13 3.33 8.48
CA ALA A 24 -7.80 1.96 8.88
C ALA A 24 -8.00 0.92 7.76
N GLY A 25 -8.75 1.26 6.70
CA GLY A 25 -8.86 0.43 5.49
C GLY A 25 -7.63 0.50 4.58
N LYS A 26 -6.78 1.52 4.72
CA LYS A 26 -5.52 1.65 3.96
C LYS A 26 -4.38 1.21 4.86
N ILE A 27 -4.27 -0.11 5.06
CA ILE A 27 -3.15 -0.68 5.79
C ILE A 27 -1.86 -0.28 5.07
N LYS A 28 -1.03 0.54 5.72
CA LYS A 28 0.20 1.06 5.12
C LYS A 28 1.31 0.03 5.26
N ILE A 29 2.14 -0.10 4.22
CA ILE A 29 3.27 -1.03 4.20
C ILE A 29 4.20 -0.86 5.41
N GLY A 30 4.44 0.37 5.87
CA GLY A 30 5.29 0.61 7.04
C GLY A 30 4.69 0.09 8.35
N GLU A 31 3.37 0.15 8.53
CA GLU A 31 2.71 -0.43 9.72
C GLU A 31 2.78 -1.95 9.69
N LEU A 32 2.64 -2.55 8.51
CA LEU A 32 2.79 -3.99 8.31
C LEU A 32 4.21 -4.45 8.62
N LEU A 33 5.23 -3.75 8.10
CA LEU A 33 6.63 -4.05 8.37
C LEU A 33 6.97 -3.90 9.86
N SER A 34 6.40 -2.90 10.54
CA SER A 34 6.62 -2.70 11.97
C SER A 34 5.97 -3.81 12.80
N LYS A 35 4.74 -4.21 12.46
CA LYS A 35 4.05 -5.34 13.13
C LYS A 35 4.74 -6.68 12.91
N ALA A 36 5.32 -6.89 11.73
CA ALA A 36 6.05 -8.10 11.39
C ALA A 36 7.49 -8.11 11.95
N GLY A 37 7.92 -7.05 12.63
CA GLY A 37 9.23 -6.98 13.29
C GLY A 37 10.41 -6.67 12.34
N TYR A 38 10.15 -6.30 11.10
CA TYR A 38 11.21 -5.88 10.16
C TYR A 38 11.77 -4.51 10.50
N ILE A 39 10.95 -3.64 11.09
CA ILE A 39 11.35 -2.30 11.53
C ILE A 39 10.80 -2.02 12.93
N THR A 40 11.51 -1.18 13.67
CA THR A 40 11.07 -0.70 14.98
C THR A 40 10.05 0.45 14.85
N ALA A 41 9.28 0.69 15.91
CA ALA A 41 8.32 1.79 15.94
C ALA A 41 8.99 3.18 15.77
N THR A 42 10.20 3.34 16.30
CA THR A 42 10.98 4.58 16.16
C THR A 42 11.42 4.79 14.71
N GLN A 43 11.92 3.75 14.04
CA GLN A 43 12.27 3.78 12.61
C GLN A 43 11.05 4.10 11.73
N PHE A 44 9.89 3.52 12.05
CA PHE A 44 8.65 3.82 11.35
C PHE A 44 8.23 5.29 11.49
N GLU A 45 8.29 5.87 12.69
CA GLU A 45 7.95 7.28 12.89
C GLU A 45 8.94 8.23 12.21
N THR A 46 10.24 7.91 12.19
CA THR A 46 11.25 8.68 11.44
C THR A 46 10.96 8.66 9.95
N ALA A 47 10.74 7.48 9.38
CA ALA A 47 10.42 7.33 7.96
C ALA A 47 9.10 8.01 7.58
N LYS A 48 8.11 7.98 8.47
CA LYS A 48 6.82 8.65 8.29
C LYS A 48 6.95 10.18 8.21
N LYS A 49 7.87 10.79 8.96
CA LYS A 49 8.16 12.23 8.85
C LYS A 49 8.77 12.58 7.49
N GLU A 50 9.75 11.79 7.04
CA GLU A 50 10.38 11.95 5.72
C GLU A 50 9.39 11.79 4.57
N VAL A 51 8.50 10.79 4.64
CA VAL A 51 7.42 10.60 3.65
C VAL A 51 6.46 11.78 3.60
N GLN A 52 6.10 12.36 4.76
CA GLN A 52 5.21 13.52 4.80
C GLN A 52 5.86 14.78 4.21
N LYS A 53 7.17 14.92 4.39
CA LYS A 53 7.95 16.04 3.86
C LYS A 53 8.17 15.93 2.35
N ASN A 54 8.52 14.73 1.87
CA ASN A 54 9.01 14.52 0.51
C ASN A 54 7.93 13.91 -0.42
N GLY A 55 6.79 13.46 0.11
CA GLY A 55 5.72 12.82 -0.66
C GLY A 55 6.09 11.48 -1.30
N THR A 56 7.22 10.89 -0.91
CA THR A 56 7.77 9.68 -1.53
C THR A 56 7.16 8.40 -0.96
N ARG A 57 7.37 7.26 -1.63
CA ARG A 57 6.91 5.96 -1.12
C ARG A 57 7.65 5.59 0.17
N MET A 58 6.90 5.13 1.17
CA MET A 58 7.45 4.68 2.47
C MET A 58 8.54 3.62 2.31
N SER A 59 8.37 2.65 1.41
CA SER A 59 9.40 1.63 1.14
C SER A 59 10.70 2.20 0.63
N ALA A 60 10.66 3.26 -0.20
CA ALA A 60 11.84 3.92 -0.73
C ALA A 60 12.58 4.69 0.37
N VAL A 61 11.84 5.39 1.24
CA VAL A 61 12.40 6.12 2.38
C VAL A 61 13.05 5.16 3.38
N LEU A 62 12.39 4.06 3.72
CA LEU A 62 12.96 3.05 4.62
C LEU A 62 14.26 2.43 4.06
N ARG A 63 14.36 2.28 2.73
CA ARG A 63 15.59 1.83 2.07
C ARG A 63 16.67 2.92 2.09
N GLN A 64 16.30 4.17 1.84
CA GLN A 64 17.23 5.30 1.87
C GLN A 64 17.81 5.54 3.28
N LEU A 65 17.05 5.22 4.32
CA LEU A 65 17.48 5.26 5.71
C LEU A 65 18.19 3.97 6.17
N GLU A 66 18.42 3.02 5.26
CA GLU A 66 19.06 1.72 5.53
C GLU A 66 18.39 0.90 6.65
N TYR A 67 17.09 1.12 6.88
CA TYR A 67 16.32 0.34 7.86
C TYR A 67 15.87 -1.01 7.30
N ILE A 68 15.79 -1.13 5.97
CA ILE A 68 15.41 -2.36 5.27
C ILE A 68 16.20 -2.52 3.98
N ASP A 69 16.48 -3.77 3.62
CA ASP A 69 17.04 -4.11 2.32
C ASP A 69 15.99 -4.07 1.20
N GLU A 70 16.46 -3.93 -0.04
CA GLU A 70 15.64 -3.91 -1.24
C GLU A 70 14.77 -5.17 -1.40
N ASN A 71 15.30 -6.33 -1.00
CA ASN A 71 14.60 -7.62 -1.05
C ASN A 71 13.58 -7.83 0.07
N THR A 72 13.66 -7.04 1.15
CA THR A 72 12.82 -7.22 2.35
C THR A 72 11.36 -6.97 2.02
N VAL A 73 11.08 -5.84 1.35
CA VAL A 73 9.71 -5.47 0.94
C VAL A 73 9.16 -6.48 -0.05
N PHE A 74 9.97 -6.90 -1.01
CA PHE A 74 9.59 -7.89 -2.02
C PHE A 74 9.21 -9.24 -1.39
N THR A 75 10.07 -9.75 -0.50
CA THR A 75 9.83 -11.02 0.22
C THR A 75 8.61 -10.92 1.14
N PHE A 76 8.47 -9.79 1.83
CA PHE A 76 7.35 -9.53 2.72
C PHE A 76 6.01 -9.52 1.97
N LEU A 77 5.92 -8.79 0.86
CA LEU A 77 4.71 -8.71 0.05
C LEU A 77 4.35 -10.04 -0.60
N SER A 78 5.35 -10.79 -1.06
CA SER A 78 5.15 -12.13 -1.62
C SER A 78 4.50 -13.06 -0.58
N ARG A 79 4.98 -13.03 0.67
CA ARG A 79 4.39 -13.78 1.79
C ARG A 79 2.99 -13.28 2.15
N GLN A 80 2.79 -11.96 2.20
CA GLN A 80 1.50 -11.37 2.57
C GLN A 80 0.38 -11.69 1.58
N HIS A 81 0.70 -11.77 0.29
CA HIS A 81 -0.25 -12.06 -0.77
C HIS A 81 -0.24 -13.52 -1.23
N ASN A 82 0.58 -14.36 -0.61
CA ASN A 82 0.72 -15.77 -0.98
C ASN A 82 1.12 -15.99 -2.46
N TYR A 83 1.90 -15.06 -3.02
CA TYR A 83 2.41 -15.16 -4.39
C TYR A 83 3.85 -15.66 -4.42
N PRO A 84 4.22 -16.49 -5.41
CA PRO A 84 5.60 -16.90 -5.60
C PRO A 84 6.46 -15.70 -5.98
N SER A 85 7.58 -15.53 -5.28
CA SER A 85 8.57 -14.52 -5.61
C SER A 85 9.36 -14.98 -6.83
N ALA A 86 9.01 -14.46 -8.01
CA ALA A 86 9.73 -14.73 -9.25
C ALA A 86 10.76 -13.63 -9.53
N VAL A 87 11.98 -14.02 -9.91
CA VAL A 87 13.01 -13.11 -10.41
C VAL A 87 12.99 -13.19 -11.93
N ILE A 88 12.55 -12.10 -12.59
CA ILE A 88 12.36 -12.05 -14.06
C ILE A 88 13.64 -12.46 -14.83
N LYS A 89 14.84 -12.21 -14.27
CA LYS A 89 16.10 -12.65 -14.88
C LYS A 89 16.27 -14.17 -14.92
N SER A 90 15.71 -14.90 -13.96
CA SER A 90 15.83 -16.35 -13.84
C SER A 90 14.68 -17.08 -14.52
N GLU A 91 13.50 -16.49 -14.53
CA GLU A 91 12.29 -17.07 -15.11
C GLU A 91 11.67 -16.02 -16.03
N PRO A 92 12.12 -15.95 -17.30
CA PRO A 92 11.57 -15.00 -18.25
C PRO A 92 10.11 -15.37 -18.55
N PRO A 93 9.21 -14.38 -18.67
CA PRO A 93 7.82 -14.63 -19.01
C PRO A 93 7.72 -15.25 -20.41
N SER A 94 6.68 -16.06 -20.63
CA SER A 94 6.38 -16.62 -21.93
C SER A 94 6.20 -15.51 -22.98
N PRO A 95 6.69 -15.67 -24.22
CA PRO A 95 6.57 -14.67 -25.29
C PRO A 95 5.14 -14.17 -25.50
N ASP A 96 4.16 -15.08 -25.48
CA ASP A 96 2.73 -14.79 -25.64
C ASP A 96 2.18 -13.83 -24.57
N ALA A 97 2.77 -13.83 -23.37
CA ALA A 97 2.37 -12.92 -22.29
C ALA A 97 2.91 -11.49 -22.50
N ILE A 98 3.99 -11.34 -23.27
CA ILE A 98 4.58 -10.04 -23.60
C ILE A 98 3.76 -9.35 -24.69
N GLU A 99 3.22 -10.12 -25.64
CA GLU A 99 2.34 -9.59 -26.71
C GLU A 99 0.97 -9.09 -26.20
N LEU A 100 0.56 -9.48 -24.99
CA LEU A 100 -0.72 -9.09 -24.39
C LEU A 100 -0.66 -7.76 -23.60
N MET A 101 0.53 -7.14 -23.46
CA MET A 101 0.73 -5.86 -22.75
C MET A 101 0.54 -4.65 -23.66
#